data_AF-A0A679JUK5-F1
#
_entry.id   AF-A0A679JUK5-F1
#
_cell.length_a   1.000
_cell.length_b   1.000
_cell.length_c   1.000
_cell.angle_alpha   90.00
_cell.angle_beta   90.00
_cell.angle_gamma   90.00
#
_symmetry.space_group_name_H-M   'P 1'
#
loop_
_entity.id
_entity.type
_entity.pdbx_description
1 polymer ?
#
loop_
_entity_poly.entity_id
_entity_poly.type
_entity_poly.pdbx_seq_one_letter_code
_entity_poly.pdbx_strand_id
1 'polypeptide(L)'
;MIDRGYLIAAAFAFGFVLSAPAWAQNAPKGYYEAMAEAGGQLDAFGVACGKIDRITATTHRSKLQQDFATKGLSAVEFARIYDKAFDAMTVETQSNPASLKASCDKISKIVTPPK
;
A
#
# COMPACT_ATOMS: atom_id res chain seq x y z
N MET A 1 -32.76 -14.47 -45.38
CA MET A 1 -32.83 -15.86 -45.89
C MET A 1 -31.53 -16.06 -46.66
N ILE A 2 -30.50 -16.80 -46.23
CA ILE A 2 -30.34 -18.21 -45.80
C ILE A 2 -29.02 -18.21 -44.97
N ASP A 3 -28.89 -18.54 -43.68
CA ASP A 3 -29.08 -19.77 -42.88
C ASP A 3 -28.24 -21.00 -43.28
N ARG A 4 -27.64 -21.66 -42.26
CA ARG A 4 -26.85 -22.92 -42.27
C ARG A 4 -25.49 -22.87 -42.98
N GLY A 5 -24.37 -23.31 -42.39
CA GLY A 5 -24.17 -24.17 -41.23
C GLY A 5 -23.02 -25.13 -41.53
N TYR A 6 -22.41 -25.64 -40.45
CA TYR A 6 -21.52 -26.81 -40.38
C TYR A 6 -20.01 -26.57 -40.65
N LEU A 7 -19.19 -26.49 -39.59
CA LEU A 7 -18.57 -27.63 -38.86
C LEU A 7 -17.38 -28.19 -39.70
N ILE A 8 -16.09 -28.29 -39.31
CA ILE A 8 -15.44 -28.80 -38.09
C ILE A 8 -13.92 -28.51 -38.14
N ALA A 9 -13.35 -28.18 -36.97
CA ALA A 9 -12.02 -28.46 -36.40
C ALA A 9 -10.71 -28.36 -37.22
N ALA A 10 -9.83 -27.46 -36.76
CA ALA A 10 -8.45 -27.73 -36.29
C ALA A 10 -7.84 -26.38 -35.84
N ALA A 11 -8.00 -25.95 -34.59
CA ALA A 11 -7.13 -26.26 -33.44
C ALA A 11 -5.65 -25.83 -33.60
N PHE A 12 -5.21 -25.01 -32.65
CA PHE A 12 -3.81 -24.64 -32.30
C PHE A 12 -3.11 -23.53 -33.09
N ALA A 13 -3.38 -22.28 -32.68
CA ALA A 13 -2.32 -21.33 -32.44
C ALA A 13 -2.60 -20.62 -31.11
N PHE A 14 -1.77 -20.93 -30.12
CA PHE A 14 -1.72 -20.36 -28.78
C PHE A 14 -1.63 -18.83 -28.85
N GLY A 15 -2.76 -18.16 -28.68
CA GLY A 15 -2.84 -16.77 -28.28
C GLY A 15 -3.58 -16.73 -26.96
N PHE A 16 -2.92 -17.22 -25.92
CA PHE A 16 -3.34 -17.16 -24.54
C PHE A 16 -3.50 -15.66 -24.19
N VAL A 17 -4.66 -15.08 -24.49
CA VAL A 17 -5.07 -13.82 -23.90
C VAL A 17 -5.23 -14.17 -22.43
N LEU A 18 -4.14 -13.99 -21.70
CA LEU A 18 -4.12 -13.84 -20.25
C LEU A 18 -5.15 -12.77 -19.96
N SER A 19 -6.37 -13.23 -19.73
CA SER A 19 -7.34 -12.60 -18.86
C SER A 19 -6.63 -12.51 -17.53
N ALA A 20 -5.79 -11.48 -17.40
CA ALA A 20 -5.26 -11.04 -16.13
C ALA A 20 -6.48 -10.99 -15.20
N PRO A 21 -6.44 -11.72 -14.07
CA PRO A 21 -7.58 -11.76 -13.18
C PRO A 21 -8.01 -10.32 -12.88
N ALA A 22 -9.26 -9.99 -13.16
CA ALA A 22 -9.86 -8.66 -12.95
C ALA A 22 -10.02 -8.29 -11.46
N TRP A 23 -9.11 -8.75 -10.60
CA TRP A 23 -9.11 -8.55 -9.15
C TRP A 23 -8.53 -7.19 -8.74
N ALA A 24 -8.22 -6.32 -9.70
CA ALA A 24 -7.67 -5.00 -9.44
C ALA A 24 -8.70 -3.86 -9.51
N GLN A 25 -9.98 -4.13 -9.84
CA GLN A 25 -10.83 -3.06 -10.38
C GLN A 25 -11.79 -2.36 -9.41
N ASN A 26 -11.89 -2.72 -8.12
CA ASN A 26 -12.73 -1.95 -7.20
C ASN A 26 -12.16 -1.98 -5.78
N ALA A 27 -11.18 -1.12 -5.49
CA ALA A 27 -10.89 -0.77 -4.11
C ALA A 27 -12.16 -0.14 -3.50
N PRO A 28 -12.58 -0.51 -2.27
CA PRO A 28 -13.74 0.10 -1.65
C PRO A 28 -13.53 1.60 -1.47
N LYS A 29 -14.62 2.37 -1.43
CA LYS A 29 -14.55 3.81 -1.18
C LYS A 29 -13.80 4.07 0.13
N GLY A 30 -12.87 5.02 0.13
CA GLY A 30 -12.04 5.33 1.30
C GLY A 30 -10.79 4.46 1.46
N TYR A 31 -10.57 3.47 0.59
CA TYR A 31 -9.44 2.53 0.71
C TYR A 31 -8.09 3.24 0.56
N TYR A 32 -7.94 4.14 -0.41
CA TYR A 32 -6.66 4.81 -0.65
C TYR A 32 -6.36 5.87 0.41
N GLU A 33 -7.39 6.50 0.96
CA GLU A 33 -7.31 7.38 2.12
C GLU A 33 -6.83 6.60 3.35
N ALA A 34 -7.42 5.45 3.63
CA ALA A 34 -6.99 4.58 4.73
C ALA A 34 -5.55 4.08 4.55
N MET A 35 -5.15 3.79 3.31
CA MET A 35 -3.77 3.39 3.01
C MET A 35 -2.79 4.56 3.14
N ALA A 36 -3.18 5.79 2.80
CA ALA A 36 -2.37 6.99 3.02
C ALA A 36 -2.20 7.27 4.52
N GLU A 37 -3.26 7.12 5.31
CA GLU A 37 -3.22 7.24 6.76
C GLU A 37 -2.30 6.17 7.39
N ALA A 38 -2.51 4.90 7.01
CA ALA A 38 -1.68 3.79 7.48
C ALA A 38 -0.20 3.99 7.10
N GLY A 39 0.08 4.47 5.88
CA GLY A 39 1.43 4.80 5.43
C GLY A 39 2.09 5.84 6.34
N GLY A 40 1.39 6.93 6.67
CA GLY A 40 1.90 7.97 7.57
C GLY A 40 2.17 7.43 8.98
N GLN A 41 1.26 6.64 9.54
CA GLN A 41 1.43 6.02 10.86
C GLN A 41 2.62 5.05 10.89
N LEU A 42 2.73 4.18 9.89
CA LEU A 42 3.79 3.18 9.82
C LEU A 42 5.17 3.82 9.63
N ASP A 43 5.28 4.86 8.80
CA ASP A 43 6.55 5.55 8.60
C ASP A 43 6.97 6.31 9.87
N ALA A 44 6.04 6.99 10.55
CA ALA A 44 6.32 7.64 11.83
C ALA A 44 6.76 6.63 12.89
N PHE A 45 6.07 5.50 13.00
CA PHE A 45 6.42 4.43 13.91
C PHE A 45 7.79 3.80 13.56
N GLY A 46 8.06 3.57 12.27
CA GLY A 46 9.33 3.05 11.77
C GLY A 46 10.51 3.97 12.08
N VAL A 47 10.32 5.29 11.93
CA VAL A 47 11.29 6.30 12.33
C VAL A 47 11.49 6.28 13.85
N ALA A 48 10.41 6.24 14.64
CA ALA A 48 10.48 6.20 16.10
C ALA A 48 11.20 4.95 16.63
N CYS A 49 11.04 3.81 15.97
CA CYS A 49 11.76 2.57 16.29
C CYS A 49 13.18 2.51 15.70
N GLY A 50 13.64 3.52 14.96
CA GLY A 50 14.93 3.53 14.28
C GLY A 50 15.08 2.45 13.21
N LYS A 51 13.97 1.96 12.63
CA LYS A 51 13.96 0.95 11.56
C LYS A 51 14.13 1.56 10.18
N ILE A 52 13.70 2.80 10.01
CA ILE A 52 13.94 3.63 8.83
C ILE A 52 14.38 5.01 9.29
N ASP A 53 15.08 5.74 8.44
CA ASP A 53 15.37 7.15 8.66
C ASP A 53 14.29 8.07 8.04
N ARG A 54 14.37 9.36 8.35
CA ARG A 54 13.45 10.38 7.82
C ARG A 54 13.51 10.52 6.30
N ILE A 55 14.67 10.25 5.69
CA ILE A 55 14.86 10.35 4.23
C ILE A 55 14.11 9.22 3.54
N THR A 56 14.20 8.01 4.09
CA THR A 56 13.51 6.81 3.65
C THR A 56 11.99 7.00 3.79
N ALA A 57 11.52 7.53 4.92
CA ALA A 57 10.10 7.89 5.10
C ALA A 57 9.62 8.90 4.05
N THR A 58 10.40 9.95 3.78
CA THR A 58 10.05 10.97 2.76
C THR A 58 10.01 10.38 1.35
N THR A 59 10.93 9.46 1.05
CA THR A 59 10.97 8.75 -0.22
C THR A 59 9.75 7.84 -0.36
N HIS A 60 9.40 7.10 0.70
CA HIS A 60 8.22 6.24 0.73
C HIS A 60 6.91 7.04 0.57
N ARG A 61 6.76 8.16 1.29
CA ARG A 61 5.66 9.12 1.11
C ARG A 61 5.52 9.54 -0.35
N SER A 62 6.61 9.91 -1.00
CA SER A 62 6.61 10.37 -2.39
C SER A 62 6.17 9.26 -3.36
N LYS A 63 6.61 8.02 -3.12
CA LYS A 63 6.19 6.85 -3.89
C LYS A 63 4.69 6.55 -3.72
N LEU A 64 4.20 6.53 -2.48
CA LEU A 64 2.78 6.33 -2.19
C LEU A 64 1.90 7.42 -2.82
N GLN A 65 2.35 8.68 -2.80
CA GLN A 65 1.64 9.78 -3.45
C GLN A 65 1.51 9.55 -4.96
N GLN A 66 2.58 9.12 -5.63
CA GLN A 66 2.56 8.81 -7.06
C GLN A 66 1.63 7.62 -7.36
N ASP A 67 1.73 6.56 -6.54
CA ASP A 67 0.91 5.36 -6.70
C ASP A 67 -0.58 5.67 -6.53
N PHE A 68 -0.96 6.50 -5.56
CA PHE A 68 -2.37 6.82 -5.29
C PHE A 68 -2.94 7.94 -6.17
N ALA A 69 -2.10 8.80 -6.75
CA ALA A 69 -2.53 9.75 -7.77
C ALA A 69 -3.17 9.04 -8.98
N THR A 70 -2.63 7.87 -9.38
CA THR A 70 -3.19 7.05 -10.47
C THR A 70 -4.50 6.34 -10.10
N LYS A 71 -4.88 6.37 -8.81
CA LYS A 71 -6.01 5.62 -8.25
C LYS A 71 -7.14 6.51 -7.74
N GLY A 72 -7.09 7.81 -8.05
CA GLY A 72 -8.16 8.77 -7.78
C GLY A 72 -7.98 9.58 -6.49
N LEU A 73 -6.88 9.41 -5.74
CA LEU A 73 -6.58 10.24 -4.59
C LEU A 73 -5.69 11.42 -5.02
N SER A 74 -6.19 12.66 -4.86
CA SER A 74 -5.40 13.83 -5.26
C SER A 74 -4.12 13.95 -4.43
N ALA A 75 -3.05 14.50 -5.02
CA ALA A 75 -1.78 14.71 -4.31
C ALA A 75 -1.94 15.56 -3.04
N VAL A 76 -2.81 16.57 -3.09
CA VAL A 76 -3.09 17.46 -1.94
C VAL A 76 -3.80 16.70 -0.83
N GLU A 77 -4.79 15.88 -1.19
CA GLU A 77 -5.54 15.10 -0.20
C GLU A 77 -4.69 13.99 0.40
N PHE A 78 -3.89 13.30 -0.42
CA PHE A 78 -2.88 12.36 0.04
C PHE A 78 -1.94 13.00 1.07
N ALA A 79 -1.31 14.13 0.70
CA ALA A 79 -0.36 14.83 1.58
C ALA A 79 -1.01 15.20 2.92
N ARG A 80 -2.21 15.78 2.88
CA ARG A 80 -2.96 16.15 4.09
C ARG A 80 -3.23 14.94 5.00
N ILE A 81 -3.66 13.81 4.44
CA ILE A 81 -3.99 12.60 5.22
C ILE A 81 -2.72 11.98 5.79
N TYR A 82 -1.72 11.76 4.94
CA TYR A 82 -0.44 11.17 5.33
C TYR A 82 0.25 12.01 6.39
N ASP A 83 0.42 13.32 6.17
CA ASP A 83 1.18 14.20 7.06
C ASP A 83 0.50 14.32 8.43
N LYS A 84 -0.84 14.45 8.46
CA LYS A 84 -1.61 14.44 9.71
C LYS A 84 -1.40 13.13 10.49
N ALA A 85 -1.42 12.00 9.80
CA ALA A 85 -1.26 10.68 10.41
C ALA A 85 0.17 10.46 10.94
N PHE A 86 1.16 10.90 10.16
CA PHE A 86 2.57 10.88 10.54
C PHE A 86 2.81 11.72 11.80
N ASP A 87 2.30 12.95 11.84
CA ASP A 87 2.47 13.86 12.96
C ASP A 87 1.76 13.33 14.22
N ALA A 88 0.52 12.85 14.09
CA ALA A 88 -0.23 12.28 15.21
C ALA A 88 0.50 11.08 15.82
N MET A 89 1.02 10.17 15.00
CA MET A 89 1.79 9.02 15.49
C MET A 89 3.14 9.44 16.07
N THR A 90 3.78 10.48 15.52
CA THR A 90 5.00 11.05 16.12
C THR A 90 4.74 11.58 17.52
N VAL A 91 3.63 12.28 17.74
CA VAL A 91 3.21 12.76 19.07
C VAL A 91 2.89 11.59 20.01
N GLU A 92 2.16 10.59 19.54
CA GLU A 92 1.80 9.40 20.33
C GLU A 92 3.05 8.64 20.81
N THR A 93 3.98 8.37 19.90
CA THR A 93 5.22 7.64 20.20
C THR A 93 6.13 8.40 21.16
N GLN A 94 6.15 9.73 21.11
CA GLN A 94 6.86 10.58 22.07
C GLN A 94 6.17 10.62 23.44
N SER A 95 4.84 10.60 23.46
CA SER A 95 4.05 10.67 24.69
C SER A 95 4.07 9.36 25.48
N ASN A 96 4.35 8.23 24.83
CA ASN A 96 4.39 6.92 25.46
C ASN A 96 5.63 6.08 25.07
N PRO A 97 6.83 6.45 25.56
CA PRO A 97 8.08 5.80 25.19
C PRO A 97 8.15 4.33 25.64
N ALA A 98 7.47 3.96 26.73
CA ALA A 98 7.43 2.58 27.21
C ALA A 98 6.64 1.68 26.25
N SER A 99 5.46 2.13 25.80
CA SER A 99 4.66 1.43 24.80
C SER A 99 5.37 1.33 23.45
N LEU A 100 6.03 2.41 23.03
CA LEU A 100 6.86 2.42 21.83
C LEU A 100 7.95 1.35 21.92
N LYS A 101 8.74 1.33 23.00
CA LYS A 101 9.81 0.34 23.19
C LYS A 101 9.28 -1.09 23.09
N ALA A 102 8.20 -1.41 23.82
CA ALA A 102 7.58 -2.73 23.78
C ALA A 102 7.10 -3.12 22.37
N SER A 103 6.58 -2.16 21.62
CA SER A 103 6.12 -2.37 20.24
C SER A 103 7.30 -2.55 19.27
N CYS A 104 8.36 -1.76 19.38
CA CYS A 104 9.59 -1.91 18.60
C CYS A 104 10.28 -3.27 18.88
N ASP A 105 10.28 -3.72 20.13
CA ASP A 105 10.83 -5.02 20.53
C ASP A 105 10.04 -6.18 19.92
N LYS A 106 8.69 -6.09 19.87
CA LYS A 106 7.84 -7.08 19.19
C LYS A 106 8.16 -7.18 17.71
N ILE A 107 8.29 -6.05 17.01
CA ILE A 107 8.61 -6.05 15.57
C ILE A 107 10.01 -6.62 15.33
N SER A 108 10.99 -6.29 16.17
CA SER A 108 12.36 -6.80 16.04
C SER A 108 12.43 -8.33 16.12
N LYS A 109 11.54 -8.96 16.88
CA LYS A 109 11.43 -10.44 16.98
C LYS A 109 10.82 -11.10 15.74
N ILE A 110 10.05 -10.35 14.94
CA ILE A 110 9.43 -10.86 13.71
C ILE A 110 10.41 -10.74 12.53
N VAL A 111 11.21 -9.67 12.50
CA VAL A 111 12.13 -9.37 11.40
C VAL A 111 13.48 -10.12 11.53
N THR A 112 13.76 -10.69 12.71
CA THR A 112 14.92 -11.59 12.88
C THR A 112 14.48 -13.03 12.64
N PRO A 113 14.96 -13.72 11.59
CA PRO A 113 14.63 -15.14 11.41
C PRO A 113 15.17 -15.96 12.60
N PRO A 114 14.49 -17.05 13.01
CA PRO A 114 15.06 -17.97 13.99
C PRO A 114 16.42 -18.47 13.48
N LYS A 115 17.41 -18.48 14.37
CA LYS A 115 18.74 -19.03 14.11
C LYS A 115 18.68 -20.52 13.79
#